data_AF-A0A3P6R8L7-F1
#
_entry.id   AF-A0A3P6R8L7-F1
#
_cell.length_a   1.000
_cell.length_b   1.000
_cell.length_c   1.000
_cell.angle_alpha   90.00
_cell.angle_beta   90.00
_cell.angle_gamma   90.00
#
_symmetry.space_group_name_H-M   'P 1'
#
loop_
_entity.id
_entity.type
_entity.pdbx_description
1 polymer ?
#
loop_
_entity_poly.entity_id
_entity_poly.type
_entity_poly.pdbx_seq_one_letter_code
_entity_poly.pdbx_strand_id
1 'polypeptide(L)'
;MGVTCWVPDSNSGLDINHWIAELVWMEVSVGVDDVFIILRAWDRTSADDDVPERMALTLEESGPSILISSITNAMAFFIGMTSQTPAVRSFSLYSAIAISICFFYQLIMFSAVLSASGYRERRGMQSFFCCKKANPKVYHLLMDKSQDVPFYKASLL
;
A
#
# COMPACT_ATOMS: atom_id res chain seq x y z
N MET A 1 -37.45 5.61 25.27
CA MET A 1 -37.21 7.06 25.23
C MET A 1 -35.88 7.32 25.93
N GLY A 2 -34.83 7.66 25.18
CA GLY A 2 -33.49 7.86 25.73
C GLY A 2 -32.42 7.88 24.65
N VAL A 3 -32.65 8.66 23.57
CA VAL A 3 -31.70 8.84 22.46
C VAL A 3 -30.98 10.19 22.53
N THR A 4 -30.84 10.77 23.72
CA THR A 4 -30.26 12.11 23.91
C THR A 4 -29.26 12.11 25.05
N CYS A 5 -28.04 11.66 24.79
CA CYS A 5 -26.82 12.05 25.53
C CYS A 5 -25.62 11.41 24.82
N TRP A 6 -25.19 11.99 23.71
CA TRP A 6 -23.80 11.98 23.23
C TRP A 6 -23.69 13.06 22.16
N VAL A 7 -24.02 14.29 22.55
CA VAL A 7 -23.38 15.46 21.95
C VAL A 7 -22.03 15.52 22.66
N PRO A 8 -20.89 15.43 21.96
CA PRO A 8 -19.59 15.48 22.61
C PRO A 8 -19.43 16.83 23.31
N ASP A 9 -19.14 16.80 24.60
CA ASP A 9 -18.77 17.99 25.37
C ASP A 9 -17.54 18.64 24.73
N SER A 10 -17.64 19.94 24.47
CA SER A 10 -16.69 20.77 23.74
C SER A 10 -15.36 21.04 24.50
N ASN A 11 -14.96 20.18 25.45
CA ASN A 11 -13.88 20.47 26.40
C ASN A 11 -12.74 19.43 26.47
N SER A 12 -12.66 18.47 25.55
CA SER A 12 -11.60 17.46 25.53
C SER A 12 -10.88 17.39 24.18
N GLY A 13 -9.94 18.31 23.97
CA GLY A 13 -8.96 18.17 22.87
C GLY A 13 -8.18 16.84 22.91
N LEU A 14 -8.19 16.11 24.02
CA LEU A 14 -7.56 14.78 24.15
C LEU A 14 -8.31 13.66 23.42
N ASP A 15 -9.66 13.68 23.37
CA ASP A 15 -10.44 12.55 22.84
C ASP A 15 -10.38 12.49 21.32
N ILE A 16 -10.50 13.64 20.65
CA ILE A 16 -10.46 13.75 19.18
C ILE A 16 -9.11 13.27 18.64
N ASN A 17 -8.01 13.59 19.34
CA ASN A 17 -6.68 13.15 18.95
C ASN A 17 -6.52 11.62 19.00
N HIS A 18 -7.21 10.95 19.93
CA HIS A 18 -7.16 9.48 20.03
C HIS A 18 -7.85 8.81 18.84
N TRP A 19 -9.06 9.23 18.49
CA TRP A 19 -9.80 8.67 17.33
C TRP A 19 -9.06 8.91 16.01
N ILE A 20 -8.44 10.08 15.84
CA ILE A 20 -7.64 10.39 14.64
C ILE A 20 -6.38 9.52 14.57
N ALA A 21 -5.75 9.24 15.71
CA ALA A 21 -4.60 8.34 15.73
C ALA A 21 -4.99 6.91 15.30
N GLU A 22 -6.13 6.40 15.79
CA GLU A 22 -6.63 5.07 15.41
C GLU A 22 -6.97 4.96 13.92
N LEU A 23 -7.59 6.01 13.36
CA LEU A 23 -7.79 6.12 11.91
C LEU A 23 -6.48 5.93 11.16
N VAL A 24 -5.50 6.79 11.45
CA VAL A 24 -4.20 6.78 10.75
C VAL A 24 -3.53 5.41 10.82
N TRP A 25 -3.58 4.73 11.97
CA TRP A 25 -3.01 3.38 12.10
C TRP A 25 -3.72 2.35 11.22
N MET A 26 -5.04 2.42 11.12
CA MET A 26 -5.82 1.56 10.24
C MET A 26 -5.47 1.81 8.77
N GLU A 27 -5.41 3.07 8.32
CA GLU A 27 -5.08 3.37 6.92
C GLU A 27 -3.64 3.01 6.55
N VAL A 28 -2.68 3.18 7.47
CA VAL A 28 -1.30 2.71 7.26
C VAL A 28 -1.26 1.20 7.07
N SER A 29 -2.03 0.45 7.86
CA SER A 29 -2.08 -1.01 7.76
C SER A 29 -2.59 -1.46 6.38
N VAL A 30 -3.72 -0.87 5.93
CA VAL A 30 -4.28 -1.16 4.60
C VAL A 30 -3.32 -0.77 3.48
N GLY A 31 -2.68 0.41 3.57
CA GLY A 31 -1.73 0.86 2.56
C GLY A 31 -0.50 -0.05 2.46
N VAL A 32 0.01 -0.55 3.59
CA VAL A 32 1.14 -1.49 3.62
C VAL A 32 0.76 -2.81 2.95
N ASP A 33 -0.44 -3.33 3.21
CA ASP A 33 -0.93 -4.56 2.56
C ASP A 33 -0.98 -4.42 1.02
N ASP A 34 -1.51 -3.30 0.52
CA ASP A 34 -1.58 -3.03 -0.91
C ASP A 34 -0.18 -2.85 -1.54
N VAL A 35 0.74 -2.17 -0.85
CA VAL A 35 2.16 -2.04 -1.27
C VAL A 35 2.82 -3.41 -1.42
N PHE A 36 2.64 -4.31 -0.45
CA PHE A 36 3.28 -5.63 -0.48
C PHE A 36 2.80 -6.47 -1.65
N ILE A 37 1.53 -6.38 -2.03
CA ILE A 37 0.99 -7.07 -3.21
C ILE A 37 1.67 -6.58 -4.48
N ILE A 38 1.81 -5.25 -4.66
CA ILE A 38 2.49 -4.67 -5.84
C ILE A 38 3.97 -5.08 -5.85
N LEU A 39 4.65 -5.00 -4.70
CA LEU A 39 6.07 -5.38 -4.60
C LEU A 39 6.29 -6.85 -4.95
N ARG A 40 5.40 -7.73 -4.51
CA ARG A 40 5.49 -9.17 -4.82
C ARG A 40 5.29 -9.44 -6.31
N ALA A 41 4.36 -8.76 -6.96
CA ALA A 41 4.19 -8.85 -8.40
C ALA A 41 5.40 -8.27 -9.16
N TRP A 42 5.95 -7.15 -8.69
CA TRP A 42 7.16 -6.55 -9.27
C TRP A 42 8.37 -7.47 -9.15
N ASP A 43 8.54 -8.13 -8.01
CA ASP A 43 9.64 -9.04 -7.77
C ASP A 43 9.61 -10.22 -8.75
N ARG A 44 8.42 -10.79 -9.02
CA ARG A 44 8.23 -11.91 -9.96
C ARG A 44 8.54 -11.57 -11.42
N THR A 45 8.55 -10.29 -11.79
CA THR A 45 8.86 -9.86 -13.15
C THR A 45 10.38 -9.75 -13.36
N SER A 46 10.84 -10.11 -14.56
CA SER A 46 12.27 -10.19 -14.85
C SER A 46 12.93 -8.80 -14.85
N ALA A 47 14.16 -8.69 -14.32
CA ALA A 47 14.89 -7.42 -14.27
C ALA A 47 15.48 -7.00 -15.64
N ASP A 48 15.51 -7.91 -16.61
CA ASP A 48 16.04 -7.68 -17.96
C ASP A 48 15.00 -7.05 -18.91
N ASP A 49 13.70 -7.06 -18.58
CA ASP A 49 12.62 -6.46 -19.38
C ASP A 49 12.50 -4.95 -19.17
N ASP A 50 12.06 -4.22 -20.21
CA ASP A 50 11.98 -2.76 -20.16
C ASP A 50 11.07 -2.29 -19.03
N VAL A 51 11.51 -1.26 -18.29
CA VAL A 51 10.81 -0.76 -17.09
C VAL A 51 9.31 -0.49 -17.31
N PRO A 52 8.87 0.16 -18.41
CA PRO A 52 7.45 0.34 -18.69
C PRO A 52 6.69 -0.97 -18.93
N GLU A 53 7.28 -1.94 -19.62
CA GLU A 53 6.66 -3.24 -19.89
C GLU A 53 6.54 -4.07 -18.60
N ARG A 54 7.61 -4.08 -17.81
CA ARG A 54 7.64 -4.69 -16.48
C ARG A 54 6.58 -4.10 -15.54
N MET A 55 6.41 -2.78 -15.58
CA MET A 55 5.38 -2.09 -14.79
C MET A 55 3.97 -2.44 -15.24
N ALA A 56 3.74 -2.53 -16.55
CA ALA A 56 2.44 -2.93 -17.10
C ALA A 56 2.07 -4.35 -16.66
N LEU A 57 2.98 -5.31 -16.77
CA LEU A 57 2.77 -6.69 -16.31
C LEU A 57 2.53 -6.77 -14.79
N THR A 58 3.29 -6.00 -14.02
CA THR A 58 3.13 -5.92 -12.56
C THR A 58 1.74 -5.42 -12.18
N LEU A 59 1.27 -4.35 -12.83
CA LEU A 59 -0.06 -3.78 -12.59
C LEU A 59 -1.18 -4.68 -13.12
N GLU A 60 -0.94 -5.45 -14.18
CA GLU A 60 -1.90 -6.44 -14.69
C GLU A 60 -2.14 -7.57 -13.67
N GLU A 61 -1.07 -8.07 -13.02
CA GLU A 61 -1.19 -9.13 -12.01
C GLU A 61 -1.68 -8.61 -10.65
N SER A 62 -1.17 -7.46 -10.18
CA SER A 62 -1.49 -6.92 -8.84
C SER A 62 -2.70 -6.01 -8.79
N GLY A 63 -3.02 -5.29 -9.88
CA GLY A 63 -4.08 -4.30 -9.96
C GLY A 63 -5.47 -4.83 -9.57
N PRO A 64 -5.92 -5.99 -10.07
CA PRO A 64 -7.21 -6.58 -9.67
C PRO A 64 -7.32 -6.83 -8.17
N SER A 65 -6.23 -7.26 -7.53
CA SER A 65 -6.22 -7.53 -6.08
C SER A 65 -6.41 -6.25 -5.26
N ILE A 66 -5.74 -5.16 -5.64
CA ILE A 66 -5.85 -3.86 -4.97
C ILE A 66 -7.24 -3.25 -5.17
N LEU A 67 -7.83 -3.43 -6.36
CA LEU A 67 -9.21 -3.01 -6.62
C LEU A 67 -10.20 -3.73 -5.72
N ILE A 68 -10.06 -5.05 -5.56
CA ILE A 68 -10.91 -5.84 -4.67
C ILE A 68 -10.73 -5.39 -3.21
N SER A 69 -9.49 -5.15 -2.77
CA SER A 69 -9.17 -4.61 -1.44
C SER A 69 -9.89 -3.27 -1.22
N SER A 70 -9.71 -2.30 -2.12
CA SER A 70 -10.34 -0.98 -2.03
C SER A 70 -11.87 -1.03 -2.05
N ILE A 71 -12.47 -1.89 -2.87
CA ILE A 71 -13.93 -2.07 -2.91
C ILE A 71 -14.43 -2.67 -1.60
N THR A 72 -13.74 -3.68 -1.08
CA THR A 72 -14.07 -4.31 0.21
C THR A 72 -14.02 -3.28 1.34
N ASN A 73 -12.97 -2.45 1.38
CA ASN A 73 -12.85 -1.43 2.41
C ASN A 73 -13.92 -0.34 2.27
N ALA A 74 -14.24 0.08 1.03
CA ALA A 74 -15.35 1.01 0.79
C ALA A 74 -16.70 0.44 1.26
N MET A 75 -16.96 -0.85 1.02
CA MET A 75 -18.16 -1.53 1.53
C MET A 75 -18.16 -1.58 3.06
N ALA A 76 -17.02 -1.85 3.70
CA ALA A 76 -16.91 -1.87 5.15
C ALA A 76 -17.27 -0.51 5.78
N PHE A 77 -16.77 0.59 5.21
CA PHE A 77 -17.13 1.94 5.67
C PHE A 77 -18.57 2.31 5.35
N PHE A 78 -19.10 1.88 4.19
CA PHE A 78 -20.50 2.08 3.86
C PHE A 78 -21.43 1.42 4.88
N ILE A 79 -21.10 0.19 5.31
CA ILE A 79 -21.80 -0.47 6.42
C ILE A 79 -21.61 0.31 7.73
N GLY A 80 -20.40 0.82 7.99
CA GLY A 80 -20.10 1.68 9.14
C GLY A 80 -21.00 2.92 9.24
N MET A 81 -21.34 3.54 8.12
CA MET A 81 -22.26 4.70 8.07
C MET A 81 -23.69 4.35 8.51
N THR A 82 -24.12 3.10 8.34
CA THR A 82 -25.47 2.65 8.74
C THR A 82 -25.61 2.42 10.24
N SER A 83 -24.49 2.39 10.99
CA SER A 83 -24.47 2.18 12.44
C SER A 83 -25.33 3.21 13.18
N GLN A 84 -25.95 2.82 14.30
CA GLN A 84 -26.79 3.72 15.10
C GLN A 84 -25.97 4.67 16.00
N THR A 85 -24.68 4.38 16.19
CA THR A 85 -23.78 5.15 17.05
C THR A 85 -23.22 6.37 16.30
N PRO A 86 -23.49 7.62 16.74
CA PRO A 86 -23.09 8.83 16.01
C PRO A 86 -21.57 8.99 15.85
N ALA A 87 -20.78 8.55 16.84
CA ALA A 87 -19.32 8.57 16.75
C ALA A 87 -18.79 7.72 15.58
N VAL A 88 -19.37 6.51 15.38
CA VAL A 88 -18.99 5.58 14.31
C VAL A 88 -19.37 6.13 12.94
N ARG A 89 -20.49 6.85 12.84
CA ARG A 89 -20.91 7.49 11.57
C ARG A 89 -19.89 8.52 11.09
N SER A 90 -19.50 9.45 11.97
CA SER A 90 -18.51 10.47 11.62
C SER A 90 -17.16 9.85 11.27
N PHE A 91 -16.70 8.86 12.05
CA PHE A 91 -15.49 8.09 11.77
C PHE A 91 -15.54 7.47 10.37
N SER A 92 -16.61 6.72 10.05
CA SER A 92 -16.75 6.03 8.77
C SER A 92 -16.76 6.97 7.55
N LEU A 93 -17.31 8.19 7.70
CA LEU A 93 -17.28 9.19 6.65
C LEU A 93 -15.86 9.70 6.37
N TYR A 94 -15.07 9.96 7.42
CA TYR A 94 -13.68 10.37 7.29
C TYR A 94 -12.82 9.25 6.68
N SER A 95 -12.97 8.01 7.15
CA SER A 95 -12.26 6.86 6.59
C SER A 95 -12.61 6.60 5.13
N ALA A 96 -13.87 6.76 4.73
CA ALA A 96 -14.29 6.56 3.33
C ALA A 96 -13.60 7.56 2.38
N ILE A 97 -13.42 8.81 2.80
CA ILE A 97 -12.68 9.82 2.03
C ILE A 97 -11.19 9.51 2.05
N ALA A 98 -10.63 9.21 3.23
CA ALA A 98 -9.22 8.90 3.40
C ALA A 98 -8.80 7.71 2.54
N ILE A 99 -9.56 6.62 2.56
CA ILE A 99 -9.22 5.43 1.78
C ILE A 99 -9.35 5.63 0.28
N SER A 100 -10.32 6.44 -0.16
CA SER A 100 -10.46 6.81 -1.57
C SER A 100 -9.22 7.56 -2.05
N ILE A 101 -8.75 8.52 -1.26
CA ILE A 101 -7.52 9.27 -1.54
C ILE A 101 -6.30 8.34 -1.50
N CYS A 102 -6.16 7.51 -0.46
CA CYS A 102 -5.08 6.55 -0.33
C CYS A 102 -5.01 5.60 -1.52
N PHE A 103 -6.13 5.09 -2.02
CA PHE A 103 -6.19 4.23 -3.21
C PHE A 103 -5.58 4.91 -4.45
N PHE A 104 -5.93 6.18 -4.72
CA PHE A 104 -5.34 6.91 -5.85
C PHE A 104 -3.85 7.19 -5.65
N TYR A 105 -3.42 7.57 -4.45
CA TYR A 105 -2.00 7.76 -4.15
C TYR A 105 -1.22 6.45 -4.30
N GLN A 106 -1.79 5.34 -3.84
CA GLN A 106 -1.20 4.01 -3.95
C GLN A 106 -1.06 3.59 -5.42
N LEU A 107 -2.04 3.84 -6.29
CA LEU A 107 -1.90 3.49 -7.71
C LEU A 107 -0.94 4.41 -8.47
N ILE A 108 -0.96 5.72 -8.22
CA ILE A 108 -0.22 6.69 -9.04
C ILE A 108 1.17 6.94 -8.48
N MET A 109 1.27 7.33 -7.20
CA MET A 109 2.54 7.72 -6.59
C MET A 109 3.44 6.52 -6.38
N PHE A 110 2.91 5.41 -5.86
CA PHE A 110 3.72 4.21 -5.63
C PHE A 110 4.24 3.61 -6.94
N SER A 111 3.39 3.48 -7.96
CA SER A 111 3.82 2.99 -9.28
C SER A 111 4.87 3.92 -9.92
N ALA A 112 4.76 5.23 -9.73
CA ALA A 112 5.78 6.18 -10.19
C ALA A 112 7.13 6.00 -9.45
N VAL A 113 7.09 5.81 -8.13
CA VAL A 113 8.30 5.54 -7.33
C VAL A 113 8.92 4.19 -7.70
N LEU A 114 8.09 3.17 -7.92
CA LEU A 114 8.53 1.83 -8.28
C LEU A 114 9.16 1.79 -9.67
N SER A 115 8.55 2.46 -10.65
CA SER A 115 9.14 2.59 -12.00
C SER A 115 10.44 3.40 -11.98
N ALA A 116 10.50 4.48 -11.20
CA ALA A 116 11.74 5.22 -10.99
C ALA A 116 12.82 4.33 -10.32
N SER A 117 12.44 3.48 -9.36
CA SER A 117 13.34 2.49 -8.75
C SER A 117 13.84 1.48 -9.78
N GLY A 118 12.98 0.97 -10.67
CA GLY A 118 13.36 0.07 -11.75
C GLY A 118 14.39 0.69 -12.72
N TYR A 119 14.23 1.97 -13.07
CA TYR A 119 15.23 2.68 -13.87
C TYR A 119 16.57 2.84 -13.15
N ARG A 120 16.57 2.96 -11.82
CA ARG A 120 17.80 3.07 -11.02
C ARG A 120 18.51 1.72 -10.90
N GLU A 121 17.75 0.65 -10.79
CA GLU A 121 18.25 -0.73 -10.78
C GLU A 121 18.97 -1.07 -12.09
N ARG A 122 18.37 -0.73 -13.24
CA ARG A 122 19.02 -0.87 -14.57
C ARG A 122 20.33 -0.08 -14.70
N ARG A 123 20.44 1.08 -14.05
CA ARG A 123 21.66 1.91 -14.04
C ARG A 123 22.74 1.39 -13.07
N GLY A 124 22.47 0.29 -12.35
CA GLY A 124 23.39 -0.29 -11.37
C GLY A 124 23.69 0.65 -10.21
N MET A 125 22.73 1.49 -9.80
CA MET A 125 22.88 2.40 -8.67
C MET A 125 22.36 1.77 -7.37
N GLN A 126 23.04 2.00 -6.24
CA GLN A 126 22.60 1.44 -4.96
C GLN A 126 21.24 2.04 -4.52
N SER A 127 20.32 1.20 -4.02
CA SER A 127 18.97 1.62 -3.61
C SER A 127 18.97 2.74 -2.57
N PHE A 128 19.97 2.77 -1.67
CA PHE A 128 20.02 3.71 -0.54
C PHE A 128 20.79 5.02 -0.82
N PHE A 129 21.76 5.01 -1.75
CA PHE A 129 22.60 6.18 -2.04
C PHE A 129 22.47 6.56 -3.51
N CYS A 130 21.88 7.73 -3.76
CA CYS A 130 21.58 8.28 -5.09
C CYS A 130 22.82 8.45 -6.01
N CYS A 131 24.03 8.42 -5.45
CA CYS A 131 25.26 8.79 -6.17
C CYS A 131 26.35 7.71 -6.19
N LYS A 132 26.10 6.51 -5.66
CA LYS A 132 27.10 5.42 -5.68
C LYS A 132 26.64 4.29 -6.60
N LYS A 133 27.46 3.97 -7.61
CA LYS A 133 27.29 2.76 -8.42
C LYS A 133 27.49 1.53 -7.52
N ALA A 134 26.56 0.60 -7.60
CA ALA A 134 26.64 -0.69 -6.93
C ALA A 134 27.83 -1.48 -7.46
N ASN A 135 28.54 -2.19 -6.57
CA ASN A 135 29.66 -3.03 -6.96
C ASN A 135 29.12 -4.27 -7.71
N PRO A 136 29.45 -4.46 -9.00
CA PRO A 136 28.84 -5.49 -9.85
C PRO A 136 29.11 -6.92 -9.36
N LYS A 137 30.22 -7.15 -8.63
CA LYS A 137 30.56 -8.46 -8.08
C LYS A 137 29.62 -8.91 -6.96
N VAL A 138 29.05 -7.95 -6.21
CA VAL A 138 28.11 -8.25 -5.12
C VAL A 138 26.72 -8.57 -5.69
N TYR A 139 26.34 -7.98 -6.84
CA TYR A 139 25.04 -8.22 -7.47
C TYR A 139 24.85 -9.67 -7.92
N HIS A 140 25.85 -10.22 -8.61
CA HIS A 140 25.81 -11.63 -9.04
C HIS A 140 25.70 -12.60 -7.86
N LEU A 141 26.35 -12.31 -6.73
CA LEU A 141 26.26 -13.14 -5.52
C LEU A 141 24.89 -13.01 -4.82
N LEU A 142 24.24 -11.85 -4.91
CA LEU A 142 22.90 -11.66 -4.36
C LEU A 142 21.82 -12.30 -5.23
N MET A 143 21.97 -12.22 -6.56
CA MET A 143 21.10 -12.87 -7.53
C MET A 143 21.12 -14.41 -7.39
N ASP A 144 22.31 -14.99 -7.19
CA ASP A 144 22.48 -16.42 -6.91
C ASP A 144 21.79 -16.80 -5.58
N LYS A 145 21.98 -15.98 -4.54
CA LYS A 145 21.38 -16.22 -3.22
C LYS A 145 19.87 -15.99 -3.17
N SER A 146 19.30 -15.14 -4.03
CA SER A 146 17.85 -14.95 -4.18
C SER A 146 17.18 -16.09 -4.96
N GLN A 147 17.91 -16.82 -5.82
CA GLN A 147 17.41 -18.02 -6.48
C GLN A 147 17.23 -19.20 -5.49
N ASP A 148 17.99 -19.18 -4.39
CA ASP A 148 17.99 -20.24 -3.36
C ASP A 148 16.90 -20.11 -2.30
N VAL A 149 16.20 -18.96 -2.20
CA VAL A 149 15.11 -18.84 -1.23
C VAL A 149 13.93 -19.73 -1.65
N PRO A 150 13.43 -20.61 -0.76
CA PRO A 150 12.37 -21.58 -1.08
C PRO A 150 11.06 -20.92 -1.55
N PHE A 151 10.88 -19.63 -1.27
CA PHE A 151 9.73 -18.83 -1.71
C PHE A 151 9.68 -18.60 -3.24
N TYR A 152 10.83 -18.54 -3.93
CA TYR A 152 10.90 -18.33 -5.38
C TYR A 152 10.71 -19.62 -6.19
N LYS A 153 11.31 -20.73 -5.73
CA LYS A 153 11.19 -22.04 -6.41
C LYS A 153 9.75 -22.54 -6.53
N ALA A 154 8.86 -22.14 -5.62
CA ALA A 154 7.44 -22.49 -5.67
C ALA A 154 6.63 -21.73 -6.74
N SER A 155 7.19 -20.68 -7.36
CA SER A 155 6.53 -19.95 -8.46
C SER A 155 6.93 -20.44 -9.86
N LEU A 156 7.92 -21.33 -9.96
CA LEU A 156 8.42 -21.90 -11.22
C LEU A 156 7.91 -23.34 -11.47
N LEU A 157 7.02 -23.85 -10.61
CA LEU A 157 6.27 -25.10 -10.76
C LEU A 157 4.77 -24.80 -10.79
#